data_AF-A0A9W8JP21-F1
#
_entry.id   AF-A0A9W8JP21-F1
#
_cell.length_a   1.000
_cell.length_b   1.000
_cell.length_c   1.000
_cell.angle_alpha   90.00
_cell.angle_beta   90.00
_cell.angle_gamma   90.00
#
_symmetry.space_group_name_H-M   'P 1'
#
loop_
_entity.id
_entity.type
_entity.pdbx_description
1 polymer ?
#
loop_
_entity_poly.entity_id
_entity_poly.type
_entity_poly.pdbx_seq_one_letter_code
_entity_poly.pdbx_strand_id
1 'polypeptide(L)'
;MMATLKAYFRYGMNMYCGIPSVTLEGAKSDWENLLARLDKLPTFGAEPAAWAALLRPILKRFVNAFDGNPDIDFWARVCHYDSGGSGPPYLSGWVTAFCVWDSNGKWQGPSLEPGSDKPLSRTFGYEIPALEIL
;
A
#
# COMPACT_ATOMS: atom_id res chain seq x y z
N MET A 1 -2.18 35.16 -3.33
CA MET A 1 -2.44 35.30 -4.78
C MET A 1 -2.54 33.95 -5.52
N MET A 2 -2.76 32.82 -4.82
CA MET A 2 -2.90 31.45 -5.37
C MET A 2 -4.29 30.84 -5.15
N ALA A 3 -5.29 31.64 -4.73
CA ALA A 3 -6.64 31.14 -4.39
C ALA A 3 -7.63 31.22 -5.56
N THR A 4 -7.40 32.11 -6.53
CA THR A 4 -8.33 32.43 -7.62
C THR A 4 -8.28 31.45 -8.80
N LEU A 5 -7.30 30.54 -8.84
CA LEU A 5 -7.13 29.56 -9.92
C LEU A 5 -7.50 28.12 -9.51
N LYS A 6 -7.91 27.90 -8.25
CA LYS A 6 -8.19 26.56 -7.71
C LYS A 6 -9.33 25.83 -8.43
N ALA A 7 -10.29 26.56 -9.01
CA ALA A 7 -11.40 26.01 -9.77
C ALA A 7 -11.03 25.56 -11.20
N TYR A 8 -9.85 25.95 -11.70
CA TYR A 8 -9.40 25.69 -13.08
C TYR A 8 -8.23 24.72 -13.16
N PHE A 9 -7.57 24.42 -12.04
CA PHE A 9 -6.46 23.48 -12.00
C PHE A 9 -6.90 22.15 -11.38
N ARG A 10 -7.03 21.14 -12.23
CA ARG A 10 -7.06 19.74 -11.80
C ARG A 10 -5.61 19.26 -11.71
N TYR A 11 -5.11 19.02 -10.50
CA TYR A 11 -3.78 18.43 -10.30
C TYR A 11 -3.85 16.95 -10.68
N GLY A 12 -3.43 16.63 -11.90
CA GLY A 12 -3.26 15.26 -12.37
C GLY A 12 -1.79 14.88 -12.30
N MET A 13 -1.47 13.91 -11.45
CA MET A 13 -0.13 13.32 -11.40
C MET A 13 -0.09 12.21 -12.47
N ASN A 14 0.65 12.43 -13.57
CA ASN A 14 0.95 11.37 -14.52
C ASN A 14 2.29 10.72 -14.10
N MET A 15 2.27 9.46 -13.69
CA MET A 15 3.49 8.69 -13.34
C MET A 15 4.21 8.22 -14.62
N TYR A 16 4.73 9.14 -15.42
CA TYR A 16 5.74 8.81 -16.42
C TYR A 16 7.09 9.07 -15.76
N CYS A 17 7.87 8.01 -15.53
CA CYS A 17 9.16 7.94 -14.81
C CYS A 17 9.07 7.62 -13.31
N GLY A 18 10.03 6.81 -12.84
CA GLY A 18 10.09 6.24 -11.49
C GLY A 18 10.27 7.29 -10.39
N ILE A 19 10.22 6.84 -9.13
CA ILE A 19 10.32 7.72 -7.96
C ILE A 19 11.77 8.22 -7.82
N PRO A 20 12.04 9.52 -8.01
CA PRO A 20 13.42 10.04 -8.03
C PRO A 20 14.04 10.12 -6.63
N SER A 21 13.22 10.28 -5.60
CA SER A 21 13.62 10.26 -4.19
C SER A 21 12.42 10.00 -3.30
N VAL A 22 12.65 9.39 -2.13
CA VAL A 22 11.64 9.21 -1.08
C VAL A 22 12.14 9.89 0.17
N THR A 23 11.30 10.70 0.79
CA THR A 23 11.56 11.29 2.10
C THR A 23 10.54 10.74 3.09
N LEU A 24 11.01 10.10 4.14
CA LEU A 24 10.18 9.70 5.27
C LEU A 24 10.09 10.86 6.26
N GLU A 25 8.90 11.43 6.41
CA GLU A 25 8.64 12.44 7.42
C GLU A 25 8.40 11.81 8.80
N GLY A 26 8.63 12.59 9.86
CA GLY A 26 8.52 12.15 11.25
C GLY A 26 9.82 11.56 11.82
N ALA A 27 9.75 11.07 13.06
CA ALA A 27 10.86 10.43 13.75
C ALA A 27 10.75 8.91 13.70
N LYS A 28 11.88 8.20 13.85
CA LYS A 28 11.91 6.73 13.93
C LYS A 28 10.91 6.19 14.96
N SER A 29 10.80 6.86 16.11
CA SER A 29 9.87 6.49 17.20
C SER A 29 8.40 6.50 16.77
N ASP A 30 8.02 7.37 15.81
CA ASP A 30 6.64 7.43 15.32
C ASP A 30 6.31 6.16 14.52
N TRP A 31 7.25 5.72 13.69
CA TRP A 31 7.12 4.50 12.89
C TRP A 31 7.15 3.22 13.73
N GLU A 32 7.99 3.20 14.78
CA GLU A 32 7.98 2.11 15.77
C GLU A 32 6.65 2.05 16.54
N ASN A 33 6.08 3.21 16.90
CA ASN A 33 4.77 3.29 17.54
C ASN A 33 3.66 2.76 16.62
N LEU A 34 3.68 3.13 15.33
CA LEU A 34 2.75 2.58 14.34
C LEU A 34 2.86 1.06 14.22
N LEU A 35 4.07 0.51 14.21
CA LEU A 35 4.30 -0.93 14.17
C LEU A 35 3.71 -1.62 15.41
N ALA A 36 3.92 -1.07 16.61
CA ALA A 36 3.33 -1.59 17.84
C ALA A 36 1.79 -1.53 17.85
N ARG A 37 1.18 -0.54 17.18
CA ARG A 37 -0.28 -0.46 17.05
C ARG A 37 -0.85 -1.57 16.17
N LEU A 38 -0.08 -2.12 15.23
CA LEU A 38 -0.54 -3.25 14.42
C LEU A 38 -0.84 -4.48 15.29
N ASP A 39 -0.20 -4.63 16.44
CA ASP A 39 -0.45 -5.76 17.35
C ASP A 39 -1.87 -5.74 17.95
N LYS A 40 -2.55 -4.59 17.93
CA LYS A 40 -3.94 -4.46 18.36
C LYS A 40 -4.94 -4.80 17.26
N LEU A 41 -4.55 -4.72 15.98
CA LEU A 41 -5.50 -4.95 14.89
C LEU A 41 -6.14 -6.35 14.91
N PRO A 42 -5.44 -7.44 15.25
CA PRO A 42 -6.05 -8.77 15.35
C PRO A 42 -7.23 -8.86 16.33
N THR A 43 -7.36 -7.95 17.31
CA THR A 43 -8.47 -7.98 18.27
C THR A 43 -9.81 -7.57 17.65
N PHE A 44 -9.80 -6.95 16.47
CA PHE A 44 -11.01 -6.45 15.80
C PHE A 44 -11.61 -7.43 14.78
N GLY A 45 -10.98 -8.58 14.53
CA GLY A 45 -11.49 -9.63 13.65
C GLY A 45 -10.47 -10.11 12.61
N ALA A 46 -10.92 -11.02 11.74
CA ALA A 46 -10.07 -11.68 10.74
C ALA A 46 -9.55 -10.72 9.65
N GLU A 47 -10.39 -9.81 9.17
CA GLU A 47 -10.00 -8.79 8.17
C GLU A 47 -8.91 -7.84 8.71
N PRO A 48 -9.08 -7.18 9.88
CA PRO A 48 -8.01 -6.41 10.51
C PRO A 48 -6.74 -7.22 10.80
N ALA A 49 -6.85 -8.51 11.16
CA ALA A 49 -5.69 -9.36 11.38
C ALA A 49 -4.88 -9.57 10.08
N ALA A 50 -5.57 -9.85 8.96
CA ALA A 50 -4.95 -9.97 7.65
C ALA A 50 -4.33 -8.64 7.19
N TRP A 51 -5.02 -7.52 7.45
CA TRP A 51 -4.49 -6.19 7.16
C TRP A 51 -3.21 -5.88 7.94
N ALA A 52 -3.18 -6.23 9.23
CA ALA A 52 -1.99 -6.08 10.06
C ALA A 52 -0.79 -6.88 9.51
N ALA A 53 -1.05 -8.08 8.98
CA ALA A 53 -0.03 -8.92 8.35
C ALA A 53 0.54 -8.28 7.08
N LEU A 54 -0.31 -7.63 6.27
CA LEU A 54 0.12 -6.89 5.07
C LEU A 54 0.94 -5.63 5.41
N LEU A 55 0.55 -4.88 6.44
CA LEU A 55 1.22 -3.64 6.82
C LEU A 55 2.55 -3.86 7.54
N ARG A 56 2.70 -4.95 8.29
CA ARG A 56 3.90 -5.23 9.09
C ARG A 56 5.21 -5.19 8.28
N PRO A 57 5.35 -5.86 7.12
CA PRO A 57 6.59 -5.81 6.34
C PRO A 57 6.90 -4.41 5.81
N ILE A 58 5.86 -3.63 5.45
CA ILE A 58 6.00 -2.25 4.96
C ILE A 58 6.54 -1.36 6.07
N LEU A 59 5.91 -1.35 7.25
CA LEU A 59 6.34 -0.52 8.37
C LEU A 59 7.72 -0.93 8.92
N LYS A 60 8.05 -2.22 8.91
CA LYS A 60 9.41 -2.68 9.25
C LYS A 60 10.46 -2.07 8.33
N ARG A 61 10.20 -2.02 7.02
CA ARG A 61 11.11 -1.41 6.04
C ARG A 61 11.24 0.10 6.23
N PHE A 62 10.19 0.76 6.69
CA PHE A 62 10.25 2.18 7.04
C PHE A 62 11.17 2.41 8.25
N VAL A 63 11.03 1.62 9.32
CA VAL A 63 11.93 1.69 10.49
C VAL A 63 13.38 1.40 10.09
N ASN A 64 13.61 0.36 9.28
CA ASN A 64 14.95 0.01 8.79
C ASN A 64 15.59 1.11 7.92
N ALA A 65 14.78 1.88 7.19
CA ALA A 65 15.28 3.01 6.41
C ALA A 65 15.90 4.11 7.30
N PHE A 66 15.37 4.32 8.52
CA PHE A 66 15.98 5.23 9.50
C PHE A 66 17.29 4.68 10.09
N ASP A 67 17.48 3.36 10.10
CA ASP A 67 18.73 2.71 10.53
C ASP A 67 19.81 2.70 9.44
N GLY A 68 19.60 3.44 8.34
CA GLY A 68 20.56 3.57 7.24
C GLY A 68 20.58 2.38 6.27
N ASN A 69 19.58 1.49 6.35
CA ASN A 69 19.45 0.31 5.47
C ASN A 69 18.18 0.39 4.59
N PRO A 70 18.05 1.39 3.70
CA PRO A 70 16.89 1.46 2.81
C PRO A 70 16.95 0.39 1.71
N ASP A 71 15.89 -0.39 1.58
CA ASP A 71 15.70 -1.35 0.48
C ASP A 71 15.23 -0.62 -0.78
N ILE A 72 16.13 -0.46 -1.76
CA ILE A 72 15.83 0.31 -2.98
C ILE A 72 14.74 -0.35 -3.83
N ASP A 73 14.76 -1.69 -3.95
CA ASP A 73 13.79 -2.44 -4.75
C ASP A 73 12.39 -2.39 -4.15
N PHE A 74 12.30 -2.28 -2.83
CA PHE A 74 11.06 -1.98 -2.13
C PHE A 74 10.50 -0.61 -2.52
N TRP A 75 11.32 0.44 -2.41
CA TRP A 75 10.90 1.81 -2.69
C TRP A 75 10.61 2.02 -4.18
N ALA A 76 11.24 1.27 -5.08
CA ALA A 76 10.91 1.27 -6.50
C ALA A 76 9.51 0.68 -6.80
N ARG A 77 8.98 -0.18 -5.91
CA ARG A 77 7.69 -0.90 -6.07
C ARG A 77 6.52 -0.29 -5.29
N VAL A 78 6.59 1.01 -4.93
CA VAL A 78 5.52 1.71 -4.18
C VAL A 78 4.18 1.63 -4.90
N CYS A 79 4.16 2.01 -6.18
CA CYS A 79 2.95 2.17 -6.96
C CYS A 79 3.23 1.83 -8.42
N HIS A 80 2.37 1.02 -9.02
CA HIS A 80 2.40 0.72 -10.43
C HIS A 80 1.01 0.95 -11.01
N TYR A 81 0.95 1.67 -12.14
CA TYR A 81 -0.30 1.99 -12.81
C TYR A 81 -0.31 1.33 -14.18
N ASP A 82 -1.37 0.55 -14.43
CA ASP A 82 -1.60 -0.08 -15.72
C ASP A 82 -2.81 0.58 -16.39
N SER A 83 -2.59 1.21 -17.55
CA SER A 83 -3.65 1.80 -18.34
C SER A 83 -4.38 0.68 -19.08
N GLY A 84 -5.55 0.28 -18.58
CA GLY A 84 -6.33 -0.84 -19.12
C GLY A 84 -6.80 -0.74 -20.58
N GLY A 85 -6.37 0.26 -21.36
CA GLY A 85 -6.79 0.48 -22.75
C GLY A 85 -8.30 0.74 -22.82
N SER A 86 -9.07 -0.29 -23.22
CA SER A 86 -10.54 -0.29 -23.19
C SER A 86 -11.15 -0.78 -21.87
N GLY A 87 -10.34 -1.32 -20.95
CA GLY A 87 -10.72 -1.70 -19.58
C GLY A 87 -10.40 -0.61 -18.56
N PRO A 88 -10.87 -0.77 -17.31
CA PRO A 88 -10.55 0.16 -16.22
C PRO A 88 -9.04 0.27 -16.00
N PRO A 89 -8.52 1.44 -15.60
CA PRO A 89 -7.14 1.55 -15.15
C PRO A 89 -6.94 0.79 -13.84
N TYR A 90 -5.75 0.20 -13.66
CA TYR A 90 -5.41 -0.58 -12.46
C TYR A 90 -4.26 0.07 -11.70
N LEU A 91 -4.34 0.00 -10.37
CA LEU A 91 -3.30 0.43 -9.45
C LEU A 91 -2.79 -0.77 -8.66
N SER A 92 -1.48 -0.99 -8.65
CA SER A 92 -0.81 -2.04 -7.89
C SER A 92 0.44 -1.48 -7.18
N GLY A 93 1.21 -2.33 -6.51
CA GLY A 93 2.30 -1.93 -5.61
C GLY A 93 1.90 -1.95 -4.14
N TRP A 94 2.87 -1.84 -3.24
CA TRP A 94 2.62 -2.01 -1.81
C TRP A 94 1.79 -0.88 -1.19
N VAL A 95 1.64 0.27 -1.87
CA VAL A 95 0.76 1.36 -1.42
C VAL A 95 -0.70 0.91 -1.29
N THR A 96 -1.11 -0.10 -2.07
CA THR A 96 -2.47 -0.65 -2.02
C THR A 96 -2.79 -1.35 -0.70
N ALA A 97 -1.78 -1.75 0.09
CA ALA A 97 -1.96 -2.31 1.42
C ALA A 97 -2.56 -1.32 2.44
N PHE A 98 -2.54 -0.02 2.13
CA PHE A 98 -3.23 1.00 2.93
C PHE A 98 -4.72 1.16 2.57
N CYS A 99 -5.17 0.51 1.49
CA CYS A 99 -6.52 0.63 0.94
C CYS A 99 -7.19 -0.76 0.81
N VAL A 100 -7.32 -1.49 1.92
CA VAL A 100 -7.88 -2.86 1.92
C VAL A 100 -9.41 -2.94 2.01
N TRP A 101 -10.10 -1.81 2.18
CA TRP A 101 -11.56 -1.70 2.10
C TRP A 101 -11.95 -0.69 1.02
N ASP A 102 -13.04 -0.98 0.31
CA ASP A 102 -13.63 -0.04 -0.64
C ASP A 102 -14.43 1.08 0.07
N SER A 103 -15.01 2.01 -0.70
CA SER A 103 -15.83 3.09 -0.16
C SER A 103 -17.08 2.63 0.60
N ASN A 104 -17.48 1.37 0.45
CA ASN A 104 -18.62 0.75 1.14
C ASN A 104 -18.17 -0.09 2.35
N GLY A 105 -16.87 -0.11 2.66
CA GLY A 105 -16.31 -0.94 3.74
C GLY A 105 -16.16 -2.41 3.38
N LYS A 106 -16.22 -2.79 2.10
CA LYS A 106 -16.05 -4.17 1.67
C LYS A 106 -14.57 -4.52 1.52
N TRP A 107 -14.15 -5.61 2.14
CA TRP A 107 -12.79 -6.15 2.04
C TRP A 107 -12.36 -6.42 0.59
N GLN A 108 -11.18 -5.93 0.25
CA GLN A 108 -10.51 -6.08 -1.05
C GLN A 108 -9.15 -6.79 -0.93
N GLY A 109 -8.76 -7.19 0.29
CA GLY A 109 -7.50 -7.86 0.55
C GLY A 109 -7.52 -9.37 0.27
N PRO A 110 -6.42 -10.09 0.59
CA PRO A 110 -6.29 -11.52 0.35
C PRO A 110 -7.42 -12.31 1.00
N SER A 111 -7.72 -13.46 0.40
CA SER A 111 -8.72 -14.36 0.96
C SER A 111 -8.34 -14.78 2.38
N LEU A 112 -9.31 -14.74 3.29
CA LEU A 112 -9.10 -15.04 4.71
C LEU A 112 -9.15 -16.54 5.00
N GLU A 113 -9.53 -17.37 4.02
CA GLU A 113 -9.59 -18.82 4.20
C GLU A 113 -8.22 -19.47 3.96
N PRO A 114 -7.72 -20.29 4.92
CA PRO A 114 -6.46 -20.98 4.77
C PRO A 114 -6.52 -21.98 3.60
N GLY A 115 -5.62 -21.83 2.63
CA GLY A 115 -5.59 -22.70 1.44
C GLY A 115 -6.56 -22.27 0.33
N SER A 116 -7.07 -21.05 0.38
CA SER A 116 -7.72 -20.43 -0.78
C SER A 116 -6.71 -19.56 -1.52
N ASP A 117 -5.93 -20.20 -2.39
CA ASP A 117 -5.21 -19.60 -3.52
C ASP A 117 -6.19 -19.07 -4.58
N LYS A 118 -7.32 -18.51 -4.13
CA LYS A 118 -8.13 -17.65 -4.97
C LYS A 118 -7.39 -16.33 -5.08
N PRO A 119 -6.89 -15.96 -6.28
CA PRO A 119 -6.35 -14.64 -6.49
C PRO A 119 -7.39 -13.62 -6.04
N LEU A 120 -6.92 -12.49 -5.50
CA LEU A 120 -7.77 -11.34 -5.16
C LEU A 120 -8.84 -11.20 -6.24
N SER A 121 -10.12 -11.28 -5.85
CA SER A 121 -11.22 -11.23 -6.81
C SER A 121 -10.99 -10.04 -7.74
N ARG A 122 -11.15 -10.24 -9.06
CA ARG A 122 -10.82 -9.35 -10.19
C ARG A 122 -11.53 -7.97 -10.19
N THR A 123 -11.72 -7.36 -9.04
CA THR A 123 -12.20 -5.99 -8.85
C THR A 123 -11.01 -5.02 -8.80
N PHE A 124 -9.83 -5.51 -8.39
CA PHE A 124 -8.50 -4.99 -8.72
C PHE A 124 -7.60 -6.20 -9.02
N GLY A 125 -7.46 -6.58 -10.30
CA GLY A 125 -6.72 -7.79 -10.67
C GLY A 125 -5.22 -7.67 -10.38
N TYR A 126 -4.73 -8.28 -9.29
CA TYR A 126 -3.35 -8.76 -9.21
C TYR A 126 -3.19 -9.97 -8.28
N GLU A 127 -2.35 -10.91 -8.72
CA GLU A 127 -1.69 -11.91 -7.88
C GLU A 127 -0.66 -11.20 -7.00
N ILE A 128 -0.84 -11.25 -5.68
CA ILE A 128 0.30 -11.05 -4.76
C ILE A 128 0.90 -12.45 -4.60
N PRO A 129 2.07 -12.76 -5.20
CA PRO A 129 2.72 -14.02 -4.89
C PRO A 129 2.99 -14.04 -3.39
N ALA A 130 2.45 -15.04 -2.71
CA ALA A 130 2.56 -15.25 -1.27
C ALA A 130 4.01 -15.49 -0.79
N LEU A 131 5.03 -15.30 -1.64
CA LEU A 131 6.38 -15.83 -1.47
C LEU A 131 7.53 -14.85 -1.75
N GLU A 132 7.31 -13.53 -1.85
CA GLU A 132 8.40 -12.54 -1.96
C GLU A 132 8.43 -11.52 -0.79
N ILE A 133 7.90 -11.91 0.37
CA ILE A 133 8.10 -11.19 1.64
C ILE A 133 8.87 -12.09 2.63
N LEU A 134 9.89 -12.77 2.13
CA LEU A 134 11.02 -13.31 2.89
C LEU A 134 12.31 -12.87 2.20
#